data_AF-A0A2H9SWI9-F1
#
_entry.id   AF-A0A2H9SWI9-F1
#
_cell.length_a   1.000
_cell.length_b   1.000
_cell.length_c   1.000
_cell.angle_alpha   90.00
_cell.angle_beta   90.00
_cell.angle_gamma   90.00
#
_symmetry.space_group_name_H-M   'P 1'
#
loop_
_entity.id
_entity.type
_entity.pdbx_description
1 polymer ?
#
loop_
_entity_poly.entity_id
_entity_poly.type
_entity_poly.pdbx_seq_one_letter_code
_entity_poly.pdbx_strand_id
1 'polypeptide(L)'
;MLPIKDHLPEFTQALTTGKTVTFSKNGWRIEKGLKSVFVKICRRRHATQKIAKAFNAFLDAQERISVCISSDLGLKQQEKDKHAEILKAVKAVKNRLKVSQSRKNQQLACELKRRVISLKYRIGAELGGIDPLTEAQIDPLLKQKIAQEFLAWKNKQPIYKDKALTSQEITVCQDLCRYPKFARFMLSKPHLKEEVFKRVFRDRYGIPEFIEFYSIYRRMEECLLVGWIGRFGKSFFSIEMQPEGTSQRKVVTMLMDGKKVDLLNEEGKVVFDAYLEKTVKSVLEAFKAKNDEAGDFAVFGEGGIRRFRCHHHDKFNPATKAYELIDISEPNSCWWKDYPIFEKVSKEELVRRYPHMINAEGIVVEAAQNLKEGMWMVIEKASTESDGLDLDASHGYLDIYIPQPNGEYLLLPFGKFAERFPKGLLGKLGFIVGTFKSKISFGDENHCYFRRQQAAVAYGAEEAKAKALMEWIRNSILVAREGNLVFQFPWENCAQWSYVGLKETFGKKKKGGVIENNYKIPILTTTPSNSILKKLVKTTKASPRRLQPIMTKIILLCFGSFRKKTVMENGVPTVKSVTKSGFRKKQHIYLPGYLHHRIKQGIVSGVLSVGPFQ
;
A
#
# COMPACT_ATOMS: atom_id res chain seq x y z
N MET A 1 34.75 14.41 16.00
CA MET A 1 34.23 13.04 15.83
C MET A 1 34.32 12.74 14.36
N LEU A 2 34.76 11.54 13.98
CA LEU A 2 35.06 11.22 12.60
C LEU A 2 33.84 10.55 11.94
N PRO A 3 33.35 10.99 10.78
CA PRO A 3 32.35 10.24 10.02
C PRO A 3 32.95 8.93 9.49
N ILE A 4 32.15 7.85 9.43
CA ILE A 4 32.64 6.56 8.87
C ILE A 4 32.99 6.72 7.38
N LYS A 5 32.20 7.50 6.63
CA LYS A 5 32.38 7.72 5.19
C LYS A 5 33.76 8.28 4.87
N ASP A 6 34.24 9.23 5.67
CA ASP A 6 35.44 9.99 5.37
C ASP A 6 36.69 9.34 6.00
N HIS A 7 36.52 8.47 7.00
CA HIS A 7 37.59 7.81 7.76
C HIS A 7 37.45 6.28 7.80
N LEU A 8 36.98 5.67 6.72
CA LEU A 8 36.73 4.23 6.67
C LEU A 8 37.98 3.37 6.93
N PRO A 9 39.17 3.64 6.34
CA PRO A 9 40.38 2.86 6.60
C PRO A 9 40.82 2.92 8.07
N GLU A 10 40.82 4.11 8.67
CA GLU A 10 41.15 4.32 10.08
C GLU A 10 40.17 3.60 11.01
N PHE A 11 38.87 3.64 10.66
CA PHE A 11 37.82 2.90 11.35
C PHE A 11 38.08 1.40 11.30
N THR A 12 38.34 0.85 10.10
CA THR A 12 38.68 -0.56 9.90
C THR A 12 39.88 -0.96 10.75
N GLN A 13 40.98 -0.20 10.69
CA GLN A 13 42.20 -0.47 11.42
C GLN A 13 41.98 -0.44 12.94
N ALA A 14 41.21 0.54 13.44
CA ALA A 14 40.85 0.60 14.85
C ALA A 14 40.02 -0.62 15.29
N LEU A 15 39.12 -1.10 14.42
CA LEU A 15 38.33 -2.29 14.70
C LEU A 15 39.17 -3.58 14.73
N THR A 16 40.07 -3.76 13.76
CA THR A 16 40.91 -4.96 13.62
C THR A 16 41.98 -5.06 14.70
N THR A 17 42.59 -3.93 15.09
CA THR A 17 43.58 -3.86 16.17
C THR A 17 42.96 -3.94 17.58
N GLY A 18 41.66 -4.19 17.69
CA GLY A 18 40.99 -4.36 18.98
C GLY A 18 40.83 -3.08 19.80
N LYS A 19 41.06 -1.89 19.21
CA LYS A 19 40.89 -0.60 19.92
C LYS A 19 39.43 -0.38 20.33
N THR A 20 39.23 0.27 21.48
CA THR A 20 37.90 0.62 21.99
C THR A 20 37.33 1.78 21.18
N VAL A 21 36.26 1.52 20.42
CA VAL A 21 35.60 2.52 19.57
C VAL A 21 34.25 2.89 20.18
N THR A 22 33.98 4.20 20.27
CA THR A 22 32.70 4.73 20.73
C THR A 22 32.06 5.62 19.66
N PHE A 23 30.73 5.71 19.73
CA PHE A 23 29.89 6.49 18.84
C PHE A 23 29.11 7.55 19.62
N SER A 24 29.02 8.75 19.05
CA SER A 24 28.09 9.81 19.44
C SER A 24 27.28 10.28 18.22
N LYS A 25 26.46 11.33 18.38
CA LYS A 25 25.62 11.86 17.28
C LYS A 25 26.43 12.24 16.03
N ASN A 26 27.69 12.67 16.19
CA ASN A 26 28.47 13.28 15.12
C ASN A 26 29.59 12.38 14.56
N GLY A 27 29.55 11.06 14.82
CA GLY A 27 30.53 10.11 14.28
C GLY A 27 31.12 9.16 15.31
N TRP A 28 32.36 8.73 15.08
CA TRP A 28 33.10 7.80 15.93
C TRP A 28 34.44 8.38 16.42
N ARG A 29 34.99 7.77 17.47
CA ARG A 29 36.37 8.01 17.94
C ARG A 29 36.94 6.79 18.65
N ILE A 30 38.25 6.79 18.82
CA ILE A 30 38.99 5.83 19.66
C ILE A 30 38.99 6.35 21.10
N GLU A 31 38.48 5.57 22.05
CA GLU A 31 38.60 5.91 23.47
C GLU A 31 39.99 5.58 24.00
N LYS A 32 40.55 6.50 24.80
CA LYS A 32 41.88 6.38 25.40
C LYS A 32 41.78 6.29 26.93
N GLY A 33 42.85 5.81 27.57
CA GLY A 33 43.00 5.77 29.03
C GLY A 33 41.97 4.91 29.77
N LEU A 34 41.69 5.26 31.04
CA LEU A 34 40.79 4.52 31.93
C LEU A 34 39.37 4.33 31.37
N LYS A 35 38.87 5.29 30.59
CA LYS A 35 37.57 5.19 29.90
C LYS A 35 37.52 4.04 28.90
N SER A 36 38.63 3.76 28.22
CA SER A 36 38.75 2.62 27.29
C SER A 36 38.63 1.29 28.03
N VAL A 37 39.31 1.17 29.18
CA VAL A 37 39.26 -0.03 30.03
C VAL A 37 37.84 -0.24 30.58
N PHE A 38 37.22 0.82 31.11
CA PHE A 38 35.85 0.78 31.61
C PHE A 38 34.84 0.33 30.54
N VAL A 39 34.94 0.87 29.31
CA VAL A 39 34.06 0.44 28.22
C VAL A 39 34.32 -1.01 27.83
N LYS A 40 35.58 -1.46 27.81
CA LYS A 40 35.97 -2.83 27.47
C LYS A 40 35.50 -3.86 28.49
N ILE A 41 35.41 -3.49 29.77
CA ILE A 41 34.97 -4.37 30.87
C ILE A 41 33.45 -4.27 31.05
N CYS A 42 32.92 -3.07 31.31
CA CYS A 42 31.54 -2.89 31.78
C CYS A 42 30.54 -2.65 30.64
N ARG A 43 30.97 -2.21 29.44
CA ARG A 43 30.05 -1.78 28.37
C ARG A 43 30.35 -2.39 27.00
N ARG A 44 31.17 -3.43 26.93
CA ARG A 44 31.66 -4.02 25.67
C ARG A 44 30.52 -4.41 24.73
N ARG A 45 29.51 -5.10 25.25
CA ARG A 45 28.34 -5.53 24.48
C ARG A 45 27.58 -4.34 23.89
N HIS A 46 27.33 -3.32 24.69
CA HIS A 46 26.62 -2.13 24.25
C HIS A 46 27.43 -1.31 23.22
N ALA A 47 28.75 -1.19 23.42
CA ALA A 47 29.64 -0.57 22.45
C ALA A 47 29.64 -1.31 21.11
N THR A 48 29.77 -2.64 21.11
CA THR A 48 29.68 -3.47 19.90
C THR A 48 28.35 -3.29 19.17
N GLN A 49 27.23 -3.23 19.91
CA GLN A 49 25.91 -3.00 19.31
C GLN A 49 25.82 -1.62 18.66
N LYS A 50 26.37 -0.57 19.28
CA LYS A 50 26.43 0.78 18.69
C LYS A 50 27.27 0.80 17.42
N ILE A 51 28.45 0.15 17.43
CA ILE A 51 29.31 0.02 16.26
C ILE A 51 28.55 -0.64 15.11
N ALA A 52 27.93 -1.79 15.35
CA ALA A 52 27.20 -2.52 14.31
C ALA A 52 25.99 -1.74 13.76
N LYS A 53 25.23 -1.05 14.63
CA LYS A 53 24.12 -0.19 14.20
C LYS A 53 24.60 0.97 13.32
N ALA A 54 25.64 1.67 13.74
CA ALA A 54 26.20 2.79 12.98
C ALA A 54 26.76 2.32 11.64
N PHE A 55 27.40 1.15 11.60
CA PHE A 55 27.93 0.60 10.37
C PHE A 55 26.84 0.08 9.43
N ASN A 56 25.75 -0.51 9.94
CA ASN A 56 24.56 -0.83 9.13
C ASN A 56 23.94 0.43 8.52
N ALA A 57 23.84 1.53 9.28
CA ALA A 57 23.35 2.81 8.76
C ALA A 57 24.30 3.41 7.71
N PHE A 58 25.62 3.23 7.86
CA PHE A 58 26.59 3.62 6.84
C PHE A 58 26.38 2.83 5.54
N LEU A 59 26.14 1.52 5.61
CA LEU A 59 25.83 0.69 4.43
C LEU A 59 24.51 1.10 3.76
N ASP A 60 23.47 1.42 4.54
CA ASP A 60 22.22 1.98 4.01
C ASP A 60 22.47 3.30 3.27
N ALA A 61 23.36 4.16 3.79
CA ALA A 61 23.75 5.39 3.08
C ALA A 61 24.53 5.11 1.79
N GLN A 62 25.24 3.98 1.66
CA GLN A 62 25.89 3.59 0.40
C GLN A 62 24.88 3.13 -0.66
N GLU A 63 23.65 2.75 -0.30
CA GLU A 63 22.60 2.46 -1.27
C GLU A 63 22.08 3.69 -2.01
N ARG A 64 22.26 4.88 -1.42
CA ARG A 64 21.92 6.17 -2.03
C ARG A 64 22.99 6.71 -2.97
N ILE A 65 24.09 5.99 -3.14
CA ILE A 65 25.16 6.35 -4.07
C ILE A 65 25.02 5.43 -5.28
N SER A 66 24.88 6.03 -6.46
CA SER A 66 24.84 5.27 -7.72
C SER A 66 26.15 4.50 -7.93
N VAL A 67 26.06 3.36 -8.60
CA VAL A 67 27.23 2.55 -8.99
C VAL A 67 27.52 2.80 -10.46
N CYS A 68 28.75 3.16 -10.80
CA CYS A 68 29.17 3.37 -12.18
C CYS A 68 29.87 2.12 -12.72
N ILE A 69 29.40 1.61 -13.86
CA ILE A 69 29.93 0.42 -14.52
C ILE A 69 30.45 0.86 -15.89
N SER A 70 31.74 0.70 -16.15
CA SER A 70 32.29 0.95 -17.50
C SER A 70 31.97 -0.22 -18.42
N SER A 71 31.76 0.05 -19.71
CA SER A 71 31.45 -0.97 -20.73
C SER A 71 32.54 -2.03 -20.86
N ASP A 72 33.80 -1.67 -20.59
CA ASP A 72 34.96 -2.49 -20.98
C ASP A 72 35.72 -3.10 -19.78
N LEU A 73 35.60 -2.55 -18.56
CA LEU A 73 36.44 -2.90 -17.40
C LEU A 73 35.66 -3.18 -16.09
N GLY A 74 34.32 -3.22 -16.16
CA GLY A 74 33.47 -3.27 -14.98
C GLY A 74 33.53 -1.98 -14.17
N LEU A 75 33.45 -2.07 -12.83
CA LEU A 75 33.51 -0.89 -11.93
C LEU A 75 34.78 -0.05 -12.14
N LYS A 76 34.69 1.26 -11.94
CA LYS A 76 35.87 2.14 -11.92
C LYS A 76 36.83 1.73 -10.78
N GLN A 77 38.14 1.83 -10.98
CA GLN A 77 39.14 1.36 -10.00
C GLN A 77 38.95 1.98 -8.60
N GLN A 78 38.69 3.28 -8.53
CA GLN A 78 38.41 3.98 -7.28
C GLN A 78 37.19 3.39 -6.53
N GLU A 79 36.15 2.98 -7.26
CA GLU A 79 35.00 2.30 -6.66
C GLU A 79 35.38 0.89 -6.21
N LYS A 80 36.17 0.13 -6.98
CA LYS A 80 36.66 -1.19 -6.56
C LYS A 80 37.41 -1.10 -5.21
N ASP A 81 38.32 -0.15 -5.07
CA ASP A 81 39.12 0.05 -3.86
C ASP A 81 38.25 0.43 -2.66
N LYS A 82 37.31 1.38 -2.86
CA LYS A 82 36.34 1.77 -1.83
C LYS A 82 35.50 0.58 -1.36
N HIS A 83 34.98 -0.23 -2.29
CA HIS A 83 34.17 -1.40 -1.96
C HIS A 83 34.99 -2.48 -1.22
N ALA A 84 36.23 -2.72 -1.63
CA ALA A 84 37.14 -3.63 -0.95
C ALA A 84 37.36 -3.22 0.51
N GLU A 85 37.53 -1.91 0.77
CA GLU A 85 37.69 -1.39 2.13
C GLU A 85 36.41 -1.54 2.96
N ILE A 86 35.23 -1.31 2.38
CA ILE A 86 33.94 -1.59 3.04
C ILE A 86 33.86 -3.06 3.45
N LEU A 87 34.24 -3.99 2.57
CA LEU A 87 34.20 -5.43 2.87
C LEU A 87 35.21 -5.83 3.98
N LYS A 88 36.37 -5.17 4.08
CA LYS A 88 37.30 -5.34 5.21
C LYS A 88 36.66 -4.85 6.51
N ALA A 89 36.05 -3.66 6.52
CA ALA A 89 35.34 -3.12 7.68
C ALA A 89 34.20 -4.04 8.14
N VAL A 90 33.42 -4.59 7.21
CA VAL A 90 32.37 -5.59 7.47
C VAL A 90 32.94 -6.79 8.23
N LYS A 91 34.07 -7.35 7.79
CA LYS A 91 34.72 -8.50 8.43
C LYS A 91 35.12 -8.16 9.87
N ALA A 92 35.67 -6.97 10.09
CA ALA A 92 36.04 -6.49 11.42
C ALA A 92 34.82 -6.33 12.36
N VAL A 93 33.73 -5.71 11.89
CA VAL A 93 32.48 -5.57 12.65
C VAL A 93 31.87 -6.94 12.97
N LYS A 94 31.81 -7.84 11.98
CA LYS A 94 31.28 -9.20 12.14
C LYS A 94 32.07 -9.99 13.20
N ASN A 95 33.40 -9.90 13.18
CA ASN A 95 34.24 -10.56 14.18
C ASN A 95 33.95 -10.06 15.59
N ARG A 96 33.72 -8.75 15.77
CA ARG A 96 33.32 -8.19 17.08
C ARG A 96 31.93 -8.66 17.53
N LEU A 97 30.98 -8.82 16.61
CA LEU A 97 29.64 -9.33 16.92
C LEU A 97 29.66 -10.80 17.36
N LYS A 98 30.55 -11.64 16.77
CA LYS A 98 30.68 -13.06 17.10
C LYS A 98 31.09 -13.33 18.55
N VAL A 99 31.79 -12.40 19.20
CA VAL A 99 32.27 -12.54 20.58
C VAL A 99 31.12 -12.70 21.59
N SER A 100 29.90 -12.29 21.25
CA SER A 100 28.75 -12.40 22.16
C SER A 100 27.54 -12.99 21.44
N GLN A 101 27.07 -14.14 21.96
CA GLN A 101 25.91 -14.91 21.45
C GLN A 101 24.55 -14.28 21.74
N SER A 102 24.49 -13.01 22.12
CA SER A 102 23.20 -12.42 22.44
C SER A 102 22.29 -12.29 21.21
N ARG A 103 20.98 -12.54 21.40
CA ARG A 103 19.95 -12.44 20.35
C ARG A 103 20.03 -11.13 19.54
N LYS A 104 20.26 -10.01 20.23
CA LYS A 104 20.40 -8.68 19.59
C LYS A 104 21.64 -8.58 18.69
N ASN A 105 22.77 -9.20 19.08
CA ASN A 105 23.95 -9.24 18.22
C ASN A 105 23.76 -10.17 17.03
N GLN A 106 23.07 -11.30 17.22
CA GLN A 106 22.72 -12.19 16.11
C GLN A 106 21.81 -11.49 15.09
N GLN A 107 20.85 -10.69 15.55
CA GLN A 107 20.02 -9.85 14.67
C GLN A 107 20.86 -8.83 13.90
N LEU A 108 21.73 -8.07 14.59
CA LEU A 108 22.62 -7.09 13.94
C LEU A 108 23.57 -7.75 12.93
N ALA A 109 24.09 -8.96 13.23
CA ALA A 109 24.92 -9.73 12.32
C ALA A 109 24.14 -10.23 11.10
N CYS A 110 22.86 -10.59 11.28
CA CYS A 110 21.95 -10.95 10.19
C CYS A 110 21.70 -9.75 9.26
N GLU A 111 21.37 -8.60 9.84
CA GLU A 111 21.18 -7.32 9.14
C GLU A 111 22.43 -6.88 8.38
N LEU A 112 23.62 -7.03 8.99
CA LEU A 112 24.90 -6.76 8.34
C LEU A 112 25.12 -7.71 7.16
N LYS A 113 24.89 -9.02 7.35
CA LYS A 113 25.05 -10.01 6.28
C LYS A 113 24.10 -9.75 5.11
N ARG A 114 22.86 -9.32 5.38
CA ARG A 114 21.91 -8.90 4.34
C ARG A 114 22.47 -7.76 3.50
N ARG A 115 22.86 -6.65 4.12
CA ARG A 115 23.40 -5.46 3.44
C ARG A 115 24.66 -5.77 2.63
N VAL A 116 25.49 -6.68 3.11
CA VAL A 116 26.66 -7.15 2.37
C VAL A 116 26.26 -7.93 1.13
N ILE A 117 25.25 -8.80 1.21
CA ILE A 117 24.73 -9.50 0.04
C ILE A 117 24.17 -8.48 -0.96
N SER A 118 23.36 -7.51 -0.51
CA SER A 118 22.82 -6.42 -1.33
C SER A 118 23.91 -5.62 -2.04
N LEU A 119 24.92 -5.17 -1.30
CA LEU A 119 26.06 -4.42 -1.85
C LEU A 119 26.77 -5.22 -2.93
N LYS A 120 27.02 -6.52 -2.70
CA LYS A 120 27.74 -7.32 -3.66
C LYS A 120 26.95 -7.58 -4.96
N TYR A 121 25.64 -7.72 -4.88
CA TYR A 121 24.79 -7.79 -6.07
C TYR A 121 24.84 -6.48 -6.87
N ARG A 122 24.73 -5.33 -6.19
CA ARG A 122 24.79 -4.00 -6.82
C ARG A 122 26.06 -3.75 -7.63
N ILE A 123 27.19 -4.25 -7.14
CA ILE A 123 28.50 -4.06 -7.75
C ILE A 123 28.91 -5.22 -8.68
N GLY A 124 28.02 -6.20 -8.91
CA GLY A 124 28.32 -7.36 -9.76
C GLY A 124 29.30 -8.38 -9.17
N ALA A 125 29.57 -8.32 -7.87
CA ALA A 125 30.46 -9.28 -7.19
C ALA A 125 29.77 -10.62 -6.81
N GLU A 126 28.51 -10.80 -7.17
CA GLU A 126 27.76 -12.06 -7.03
C GLU A 126 27.01 -12.37 -8.33
N LEU A 127 26.89 -13.66 -8.64
CA LEU A 127 26.15 -14.21 -9.76
C LEU A 127 24.67 -13.76 -9.73
N GLY A 128 24.20 -13.14 -10.81
CA GLY A 128 22.85 -12.57 -10.92
C GLY A 128 22.73 -11.08 -10.60
N GLY A 129 23.86 -10.39 -10.36
CA GLY A 129 23.92 -8.97 -10.00
C GLY A 129 23.72 -8.01 -11.18
N ILE A 130 24.81 -7.66 -11.87
CA ILE A 130 24.75 -6.78 -13.06
C ILE A 130 24.01 -7.49 -14.18
N ASP A 131 24.37 -8.75 -14.41
CA ASP A 131 23.72 -9.62 -15.39
C ASP A 131 22.81 -10.61 -14.64
N PRO A 132 21.47 -10.51 -14.81
CA PRO A 132 20.54 -11.47 -14.24
C PRO A 132 20.76 -12.87 -14.81
N LEU A 133 20.62 -13.90 -13.97
CA LEU A 133 20.68 -15.28 -14.43
C LEU A 133 19.55 -15.60 -15.42
N THR A 134 19.89 -16.35 -16.47
CA THR A 134 18.90 -16.93 -17.39
C THR A 134 18.16 -18.07 -16.72
N GLU A 135 17.01 -18.49 -17.28
CA GLU A 135 16.22 -19.59 -16.72
C GLU A 135 17.00 -20.92 -16.65
N ALA A 136 17.83 -21.20 -17.66
CA ALA A 136 18.67 -22.41 -17.70
C ALA A 136 19.74 -22.44 -16.58
N GLN A 137 20.10 -21.27 -16.03
CA GLN A 137 21.08 -21.14 -14.95
C GLN A 137 20.47 -21.21 -13.55
N ILE A 138 19.14 -21.29 -13.45
CA ILE A 138 18.43 -21.35 -12.17
C ILE A 138 18.49 -22.75 -11.59
N ASP A 139 18.95 -22.85 -10.34
CA ASP A 139 18.95 -24.06 -9.53
C ASP A 139 17.51 -24.58 -9.30
N PRO A 140 17.10 -25.72 -9.91
CA PRO A 140 15.73 -26.22 -9.82
C PRO A 140 15.34 -26.63 -8.40
N LEU A 141 16.29 -27.15 -7.61
CA LEU A 141 16.06 -27.55 -6.23
C LEU A 141 15.80 -26.33 -5.35
N LEU A 142 16.52 -25.23 -5.60
CA LEU A 142 16.27 -23.96 -4.91
C LEU A 142 14.88 -23.41 -5.25
N LYS A 143 14.48 -23.43 -6.54
CA LYS A 143 13.14 -23.00 -6.99
C LYS A 143 12.04 -23.81 -6.30
N GLN A 144 12.17 -25.13 -6.29
CA GLN A 144 11.23 -26.04 -5.63
C GLN A 144 11.12 -25.74 -4.13
N LYS A 145 12.25 -25.55 -3.45
CA LYS A 145 12.28 -25.27 -2.01
C LYS A 145 11.61 -23.93 -1.66
N ILE A 146 11.84 -22.88 -2.45
CA ILE A 146 11.15 -21.59 -2.25
C ILE A 146 9.65 -21.77 -2.43
N ALA A 147 9.22 -22.46 -3.49
CA ALA A 147 7.80 -22.70 -3.76
C ALA A 147 7.12 -23.48 -2.62
N GLN A 148 7.75 -24.54 -2.10
CA GLN A 148 7.24 -25.32 -0.97
C GLN A 148 7.12 -24.47 0.31
N GLU A 149 8.14 -23.68 0.63
CA GLU A 149 8.15 -22.83 1.82
C GLU A 149 7.11 -21.70 1.74
N PHE A 150 6.95 -21.10 0.55
CA PHE A 150 5.92 -20.10 0.32
C PHE A 150 4.51 -20.70 0.37
N LEU A 151 4.29 -21.88 -0.22
CA LEU A 151 3.02 -22.59 -0.13
C LEU A 151 2.65 -22.90 1.33
N ALA A 152 3.61 -23.40 2.11
CA ALA A 152 3.42 -23.65 3.54
C ALA A 152 3.09 -22.36 4.32
N TRP A 153 3.66 -21.22 3.94
CA TRP A 153 3.32 -19.92 4.51
C TRP A 153 1.92 -19.45 4.10
N LYS A 154 1.57 -19.55 2.81
CA LYS A 154 0.27 -19.17 2.22
C LYS A 154 -0.89 -19.96 2.82
N ASN A 155 -0.68 -21.24 3.11
CA ASN A 155 -1.64 -22.10 3.79
C ASN A 155 -1.99 -21.62 5.20
N LYS A 156 -1.05 -20.97 5.89
CA LYS A 156 -1.26 -20.39 7.23
C LYS A 156 -1.91 -19.01 7.20
N GLN A 157 -1.98 -18.36 6.04
CA GLN A 157 -2.52 -17.02 5.92
C GLN A 157 -4.05 -17.06 5.76
N PRO A 158 -4.84 -16.43 6.65
CA PRO A 158 -6.30 -16.45 6.57
C PRO A 158 -6.83 -15.79 5.28
N ILE A 159 -6.22 -14.68 4.88
CA ILE A 159 -6.68 -13.85 3.74
C ILE A 159 -6.72 -14.56 2.39
N TYR A 160 -5.98 -15.65 2.19
CA TYR A 160 -5.96 -16.38 0.91
C TYR A 160 -7.07 -17.43 0.90
N LYS A 161 -8.04 -17.29 -0.01
CA LYS A 161 -9.06 -18.31 -0.26
C LYS A 161 -8.48 -19.47 -1.06
N ASP A 162 -7.86 -19.16 -2.19
CA ASP A 162 -7.09 -20.14 -2.97
C ASP A 162 -5.70 -20.32 -2.34
N LYS A 163 -5.36 -21.58 -2.08
CA LYS A 163 -4.12 -22.02 -1.46
C LYS A 163 -3.09 -22.49 -2.48
N ALA A 164 -3.48 -22.80 -3.71
CA ALA A 164 -2.56 -23.19 -4.77
C ALA A 164 -1.64 -22.03 -5.16
N LEU A 165 -0.47 -22.34 -5.74
CA LEU A 165 0.41 -21.32 -6.30
C LEU A 165 -0.11 -20.90 -7.67
N THR A 166 -0.30 -19.60 -7.85
CA THR A 166 -0.62 -18.97 -9.13
C THR A 166 0.60 -18.94 -10.05
N SER A 167 0.38 -18.84 -11.36
CA SER A 167 1.47 -18.69 -12.35
C SER A 167 2.39 -17.53 -12.01
N GLN A 168 1.83 -16.40 -11.55
CA GLN A 168 2.62 -15.24 -11.12
C GLN A 168 3.47 -15.53 -9.88
N GLU A 169 2.96 -16.27 -8.89
CA GLU A 169 3.75 -16.68 -7.72
C GLU A 169 4.89 -17.64 -8.11
N ILE A 170 4.67 -18.51 -9.11
CA ILE A 170 5.69 -19.40 -9.67
C ILE A 170 6.80 -18.57 -10.36
N THR A 171 6.43 -17.54 -11.14
CA THR A 171 7.40 -16.60 -11.72
C THR A 171 8.19 -15.87 -10.64
N VAL A 172 7.56 -15.43 -9.56
CA VAL A 172 8.27 -14.78 -8.42
C VAL A 172 9.26 -15.75 -7.75
N CYS A 173 8.91 -17.03 -7.57
CA CYS A 173 9.84 -18.05 -7.09
C CYS A 173 11.07 -18.17 -8.00
N GLN A 174 10.86 -18.18 -9.31
CA GLN A 174 11.91 -18.25 -10.31
C GLN A 174 12.81 -17.01 -10.31
N ASP A 175 12.22 -15.82 -10.29
CA ASP A 175 12.96 -14.56 -10.27
C ASP A 175 13.79 -14.40 -8.98
N LEU A 176 13.29 -14.89 -7.83
CA LEU A 176 14.09 -14.94 -6.59
C LEU A 176 15.31 -15.86 -6.72
N CYS A 177 15.21 -16.94 -7.48
CA CYS A 177 16.34 -17.84 -7.72
C CYS A 177 17.43 -17.22 -8.60
N ARG A 178 17.15 -16.12 -9.32
CA ARG A 178 18.19 -15.33 -10.00
C ARG A 178 19.14 -14.66 -9.00
N TYR A 179 18.77 -14.60 -7.72
CA TYR A 179 19.59 -14.12 -6.61
C TYR A 179 19.93 -15.28 -5.63
N PRO A 180 20.69 -16.31 -6.06
CA PRO A 180 20.80 -17.57 -5.34
C PRO A 180 21.40 -17.44 -3.93
N LYS A 181 22.33 -16.49 -3.73
CA LYS A 181 22.93 -16.25 -2.42
C LYS A 181 21.96 -15.60 -1.45
N PHE A 182 21.15 -14.66 -1.94
CA PHE A 182 20.08 -14.06 -1.15
C PHE A 182 19.00 -15.09 -0.83
N ALA A 183 18.54 -15.84 -1.83
CA ALA A 183 17.54 -16.90 -1.67
C ALA A 183 17.92 -17.93 -0.60
N ARG A 184 19.14 -18.50 -0.68
CA ARG A 184 19.65 -19.43 0.36
C ARG A 184 19.75 -18.77 1.74
N PHE A 185 20.17 -17.51 1.80
CA PHE A 185 20.25 -16.77 3.06
C PHE A 185 18.86 -16.52 3.67
N MET A 186 17.88 -16.10 2.87
CA MET A 186 16.48 -15.93 3.26
C MET A 186 15.91 -17.22 3.85
N LEU A 187 16.08 -18.36 3.16
CA LEU A 187 15.60 -19.65 3.65
C LEU A 187 16.21 -20.04 5.01
N SER A 188 17.45 -19.61 5.29
CA SER A 188 18.11 -19.86 6.57
C SER A 188 17.69 -18.93 7.71
N LYS A 189 16.81 -17.94 7.46
CA LYS A 189 16.44 -16.89 8.43
C LYS A 189 14.92 -16.68 8.48
N PRO A 190 14.21 -17.21 9.50
CA PRO A 190 12.75 -17.11 9.59
C PRO A 190 12.18 -15.70 9.44
N HIS A 191 12.79 -14.70 10.09
CA HIS A 191 12.33 -13.31 9.99
C HIS A 191 12.47 -12.71 8.59
N LEU A 192 13.56 -13.01 7.88
CA LEU A 192 13.77 -12.52 6.51
C LEU A 192 12.86 -13.25 5.52
N LYS A 193 12.64 -14.56 5.73
CA LYS A 193 11.68 -15.35 4.96
C LYS A 193 10.26 -14.79 5.06
N GLU A 194 9.80 -14.51 6.28
CA GLU A 194 8.51 -13.88 6.54
C GLU A 194 8.38 -12.51 5.85
N GLU A 195 9.45 -11.71 5.89
CA GLU A 195 9.47 -10.41 5.22
C GLU A 195 9.37 -10.55 3.70
N VAL A 196 10.15 -11.45 3.09
CA VAL A 196 10.08 -11.69 1.63
C VAL A 196 8.69 -12.16 1.21
N PHE A 197 8.10 -13.11 1.94
CA PHE A 197 6.76 -13.61 1.60
C PHE A 197 5.69 -12.51 1.68
N LYS A 198 5.80 -11.60 2.65
CA LYS A 198 4.89 -10.44 2.72
C LYS A 198 5.16 -9.43 1.61
N ARG A 199 6.41 -9.05 1.39
CA ARG A 199 6.75 -7.88 0.58
C ARG A 199 6.89 -8.18 -0.90
N VAL A 200 7.52 -9.30 -1.22
CA VAL A 200 7.75 -9.72 -2.61
C VAL A 200 6.58 -10.54 -3.13
N PHE A 201 6.10 -11.52 -2.38
CA PHE A 201 5.02 -12.39 -2.88
C PHE A 201 3.64 -11.75 -2.73
N ARG A 202 3.24 -11.33 -1.53
CA ARG A 202 1.91 -10.74 -1.31
C ARG A 202 1.82 -9.31 -1.85
N ASP A 203 2.76 -8.45 -1.45
CA ASP A 203 2.71 -7.03 -1.83
C ASP A 203 3.32 -6.76 -3.22
N ARG A 204 3.82 -7.79 -3.93
CA ARG A 204 4.37 -7.72 -5.29
C ARG A 204 5.47 -6.67 -5.49
N TYR A 205 6.22 -6.35 -4.45
CA TYR A 205 7.36 -5.45 -4.57
C TYR A 205 8.45 -6.05 -5.45
N GLY A 206 9.15 -5.21 -6.22
CA GLY A 206 10.20 -5.64 -7.14
C GLY A 206 11.35 -6.39 -6.44
N ILE A 207 11.72 -7.55 -6.98
CA ILE A 207 12.76 -8.43 -6.40
C ILE A 207 14.13 -7.76 -6.42
N PRO A 208 14.64 -7.26 -7.57
CA PRO A 208 15.91 -6.56 -7.62
C PRO A 208 15.94 -5.39 -6.63
N GLU A 209 14.88 -4.59 -6.59
CA GLU A 209 14.78 -3.40 -5.75
C GLU A 209 14.80 -3.76 -4.26
N PHE A 210 14.13 -4.85 -3.87
CA PHE A 210 14.12 -5.33 -2.49
C PHE A 210 15.47 -5.91 -2.04
N ILE A 211 16.17 -6.59 -2.94
CA ILE A 211 17.43 -7.29 -2.63
C ILE A 211 18.61 -6.32 -2.69
N GLU A 212 18.68 -5.50 -3.75
CA GLU A 212 19.81 -4.62 -4.01
C GLU A 212 19.70 -3.29 -3.25
N PHE A 213 18.50 -2.72 -3.15
CA PHE A 213 18.25 -1.39 -2.58
C PHE A 213 17.27 -1.44 -1.41
N TYR A 214 17.58 -2.25 -0.39
CA TYR A 214 16.68 -2.49 0.74
C TYR A 214 16.34 -1.23 1.55
N SER A 215 17.28 -0.30 1.72
CA SER A 215 17.05 0.99 2.37
C SER A 215 16.07 1.86 1.58
N ILE A 216 16.07 1.79 0.24
CA ILE A 216 15.08 2.46 -0.61
C ILE A 216 13.72 1.78 -0.44
N TYR A 217 13.65 0.45 -0.40
CA TYR A 217 12.41 -0.25 -0.04
C TYR A 217 11.85 0.23 1.32
N ARG A 218 12.69 0.34 2.35
CA ARG A 218 12.27 0.83 3.67
C ARG A 218 11.75 2.27 3.59
N ARG A 219 12.38 3.11 2.77
CA ARG A 219 11.91 4.47 2.49
C ARG A 219 10.53 4.45 1.82
N MET A 220 10.31 3.61 0.81
CA MET A 220 9.01 3.47 0.13
C MET A 220 7.93 2.89 1.06
N GLU A 221 8.30 2.00 1.98
CA GLU A 221 7.39 1.45 3.00
C GLU A 221 6.92 2.55 3.97
N GLU A 222 7.85 3.39 4.45
CA GLU A 222 7.54 4.55 5.29
C GLU A 222 6.67 5.57 4.58
N CYS A 223 6.84 5.73 3.26
CA CYS A 223 6.03 6.62 2.43
C CYS A 223 4.74 5.94 1.92
N LEU A 224 4.38 4.75 2.39
CA LEU A 224 3.15 4.05 1.97
C LEU A 224 3.06 3.76 0.46
N LEU A 225 4.19 3.72 -0.25
CA LEU A 225 4.26 3.53 -1.71
C LEU A 225 4.40 2.05 -2.13
N VAL A 226 4.75 1.16 -1.21
CA VAL A 226 4.97 -0.28 -1.51
C VAL A 226 3.78 -0.93 -2.22
N GLY A 227 2.56 -0.61 -1.80
CA GLY A 227 1.36 -1.14 -2.45
C GLY A 227 1.19 -0.66 -3.89
N TRP A 228 1.49 0.61 -4.15
CA TRP A 228 1.43 1.18 -5.49
C TRP A 228 2.50 0.60 -6.41
N ILE A 229 3.70 0.38 -5.86
CA ILE A 229 4.79 -0.33 -6.54
C ILE A 229 4.36 -1.73 -6.94
N GLY A 230 3.72 -2.49 -6.05
CA GLY A 230 3.23 -3.82 -6.43
C GLY A 230 2.06 -3.80 -7.42
N ARG A 231 1.25 -2.73 -7.47
CA ARG A 231 0.14 -2.59 -8.41
C ARG A 231 0.63 -2.33 -9.83
N PHE A 232 1.48 -1.32 -9.98
CA PHE A 232 1.93 -0.83 -11.29
C PHE A 232 3.27 -1.43 -11.73
N GLY A 233 4.02 -2.04 -10.81
CA GLY A 233 5.24 -2.77 -11.10
C GLY A 233 6.35 -1.89 -11.70
N LYS A 234 7.08 -2.46 -12.67
CA LYS A 234 8.29 -1.88 -13.25
C LYS A 234 8.06 -0.60 -14.05
N SER A 235 6.84 -0.34 -14.54
CA SER A 235 6.54 0.93 -15.21
C SER A 235 6.55 2.10 -14.22
N PHE A 236 6.18 1.84 -12.96
CA PHE A 236 6.13 2.84 -11.90
C PHE A 236 7.44 2.95 -11.11
N PHE A 237 8.10 1.82 -10.83
CA PHE A 237 9.30 1.79 -10.00
C PHE A 237 10.25 0.67 -10.44
N SER A 238 11.48 1.04 -10.79
CA SER A 238 12.45 0.12 -11.39
C SER A 238 13.90 0.53 -11.12
N ILE A 239 14.80 -0.45 -11.16
CA ILE A 239 16.24 -0.21 -11.36
C ILE A 239 16.53 0.02 -12.84
N GLU A 240 17.32 1.05 -13.16
CA GLU A 240 17.72 1.38 -14.54
C GLU A 240 19.22 1.61 -14.66
N MET A 241 19.74 1.35 -15.86
CA MET A 241 21.09 1.72 -16.27
C MET A 241 20.99 2.97 -17.14
N GLN A 242 21.49 4.10 -16.63
CA GLN A 242 21.51 5.37 -17.35
C GLN A 242 22.90 5.61 -17.96
N PRO A 243 23.02 6.14 -19.18
CA PRO A 243 24.31 6.49 -19.76
C PRO A 243 24.98 7.63 -18.96
N GLU A 244 26.28 7.50 -18.72
CA GLU A 244 27.13 8.48 -18.03
C GLU A 244 28.49 8.53 -18.74
N GLY A 245 28.56 9.29 -19.84
CA GLY A 245 29.73 9.30 -20.73
C GLY A 245 29.96 7.92 -21.35
N THR A 246 31.16 7.37 -21.17
CA THR A 246 31.52 5.99 -21.58
C THR A 246 31.13 4.92 -20.56
N SER A 247 30.51 5.31 -19.44
CA SER A 247 30.04 4.40 -18.39
C SER A 247 28.52 4.36 -18.35
N GLN A 248 27.97 3.38 -17.64
CA GLN A 248 26.58 3.33 -17.26
C GLN A 248 26.43 3.45 -15.74
N ARG A 249 25.41 4.16 -15.30
CA ARG A 249 25.10 4.45 -13.92
C ARG A 249 23.85 3.69 -13.50
N LYS A 250 23.97 2.82 -12.50
CA LYS A 250 22.85 2.08 -11.93
C LYS A 250 22.08 2.97 -10.96
N VAL A 251 20.80 3.23 -11.24
CA VAL A 251 19.91 4.09 -10.46
C VAL A 251 18.60 3.38 -10.11
N VAL A 252 17.89 3.90 -9.12
CA VAL A 252 16.51 3.49 -8.81
C VAL A 252 15.60 4.63 -9.22
N THR A 253 14.63 4.35 -10.08
CA THR A 253 13.73 5.36 -10.62
C THR A 253 12.30 5.16 -10.15
N MET A 254 11.54 6.25 -10.10
CA MET A 254 10.10 6.24 -9.90
C MET A 254 9.43 7.18 -10.91
N LEU A 255 8.29 6.76 -11.44
CA LEU A 255 7.50 7.56 -12.35
C LEU A 255 6.82 8.71 -11.60
N MET A 256 7.13 9.95 -11.97
CA MET A 256 6.51 11.16 -11.45
C MET A 256 6.19 12.09 -12.62
N ASP A 257 4.93 12.47 -12.74
CA ASP A 257 4.38 13.27 -13.84
C ASP A 257 4.80 12.77 -15.24
N GLY A 258 4.71 11.45 -15.43
CA GLY A 258 5.08 10.77 -16.68
C GLY A 258 6.58 10.63 -16.95
N LYS A 259 7.46 11.08 -16.04
CA LYS A 259 8.92 10.99 -16.18
C LYS A 259 9.54 10.09 -15.13
N LYS A 260 10.56 9.31 -15.50
CA LYS A 260 11.33 8.50 -14.56
C LYS A 260 12.33 9.38 -13.81
N VAL A 261 12.16 9.47 -12.50
CA VAL A 261 12.95 10.33 -11.62
C VAL A 261 13.88 9.47 -10.77
N ASP A 262 15.16 9.85 -10.71
CA ASP A 262 16.19 9.19 -9.88
C ASP A 262 15.95 9.42 -8.39
N LEU A 263 15.64 8.35 -7.66
CA LEU A 263 15.39 8.37 -6.22
C LEU A 263 16.67 8.35 -5.37
N LEU A 264 17.83 8.08 -5.96
CA LEU A 264 19.09 8.12 -5.22
C LEU A 264 19.49 9.58 -4.92
N ASN A 265 18.97 10.54 -5.71
CA ASN A 265 19.10 11.97 -5.47
C ASN A 265 17.79 12.58 -4.91
N GLU A 266 17.56 12.45 -3.60
CA GLU A 266 16.36 13.01 -2.96
C GLU A 266 16.25 14.55 -3.04
N GLU A 267 17.35 15.27 -3.26
CA GLU A 267 17.34 16.73 -3.47
C GLU A 267 17.13 17.11 -4.95
N GLY A 268 17.07 16.13 -5.85
CA GLY A 268 16.70 16.30 -7.24
C GLY A 268 15.29 16.90 -7.37
N LYS A 269 15.12 17.77 -8.35
CA LYS A 269 13.88 18.52 -8.59
C LYS A 269 12.99 17.77 -9.59
N VAL A 270 11.69 17.81 -9.34
CA VAL A 270 10.62 17.31 -10.20
C VAL A 270 9.66 18.47 -10.44
N VAL A 271 9.29 18.67 -11.69
CA VAL A 271 8.33 19.71 -12.09
C VAL A 271 7.02 19.03 -12.46
N PHE A 272 5.98 19.29 -11.68
CA PHE A 272 4.61 18.79 -11.93
C PHE A 272 3.82 19.81 -12.74
N ASP A 273 3.07 19.33 -13.73
CA ASP A 273 2.20 20.13 -14.61
C ASP A 273 2.94 21.33 -15.26
N ALA A 274 4.24 21.15 -15.53
CA ALA A 274 5.16 22.18 -16.03
C ALA A 274 5.27 23.46 -15.17
N TYR A 275 4.85 23.42 -13.90
CA TYR A 275 4.79 24.60 -13.04
C TYR A 275 5.32 24.35 -11.62
N LEU A 276 4.81 23.33 -10.93
CA LEU A 276 5.11 23.12 -9.52
C LEU A 276 6.42 22.35 -9.36
N GLU A 277 7.48 23.05 -8.99
CA GLU A 277 8.77 22.44 -8.67
C GLU A 277 8.78 21.93 -7.20
N LYS A 278 9.18 20.67 -7.03
CA LYS A 278 9.40 20.03 -5.72
C LYS A 278 10.65 19.18 -5.74
N THR A 279 11.30 19.01 -4.59
CA THR A 279 12.32 17.96 -4.46
C THR A 279 11.68 16.59 -4.31
N VAL A 280 12.37 15.54 -4.76
CA VAL A 280 11.96 14.14 -4.55
C VAL A 280 11.65 13.89 -3.07
N LYS A 281 12.51 14.39 -2.17
CA LYS A 281 12.31 14.33 -0.72
C LYS A 281 10.98 14.92 -0.26
N SER A 282 10.62 16.10 -0.76
CA SER A 282 9.37 16.77 -0.40
C SER A 282 8.15 15.96 -0.85
N VAL A 283 8.22 15.32 -2.02
CA VAL A 283 7.15 14.46 -2.52
C VAL A 283 7.01 13.22 -1.64
N LEU A 284 8.12 12.56 -1.29
CA LEU A 284 8.11 11.37 -0.42
C LEU A 284 7.62 11.67 0.99
N GLU A 285 8.00 12.80 1.59
CA GLU A 285 7.49 13.21 2.91
C GLU A 285 5.98 13.51 2.89
N ALA A 286 5.44 14.06 1.78
CA ALA A 286 3.99 14.24 1.64
C ALA A 286 3.24 12.89 1.66
N PHE A 287 3.81 11.85 1.03
CA PHE A 287 3.26 10.50 1.08
C PHE A 287 3.36 9.85 2.46
N LYS A 288 4.47 10.07 3.18
CA LYS A 288 4.64 9.61 4.56
C LYS A 288 3.60 10.22 5.51
N ALA A 289 3.19 11.46 5.26
CA ALA A 289 2.16 12.17 6.03
C ALA A 289 0.72 11.68 5.73
N LYS A 290 0.51 10.78 4.77
CA LYS A 290 -0.85 10.38 4.34
C LYS A 290 -1.73 9.70 5.39
N ASN A 291 -1.12 9.15 6.43
CA ASN A 291 -1.88 8.62 7.58
C ASN A 291 -2.54 9.75 8.41
N ASP A 292 -2.09 10.99 8.25
CA ASP A 292 -2.56 12.15 9.00
C ASP A 292 -3.47 13.07 8.18
N GLU A 293 -3.19 13.24 6.89
CA GLU A 293 -3.94 14.08 5.95
C GLU A 293 -3.91 13.50 4.52
N ALA A 294 -4.87 13.82 3.65
CA ALA A 294 -4.93 13.22 2.31
C ALA A 294 -3.72 13.60 1.41
N GLY A 295 -3.13 14.78 1.63
CA GLY A 295 -2.00 15.31 0.89
C GLY A 295 -2.34 15.83 -0.51
N ASP A 296 -1.31 16.39 -1.16
CA ASP A 296 -1.40 17.03 -2.49
C ASP A 296 -1.00 16.11 -3.65
N PHE A 297 -0.56 14.89 -3.36
CA PHE A 297 -0.05 13.94 -4.34
C PHE A 297 -0.82 12.63 -4.30
N ALA A 298 -0.97 12.03 -5.49
CA ALA A 298 -1.61 10.74 -5.68
C ALA A 298 -0.89 9.95 -6.77
N VAL A 299 -1.15 8.63 -6.82
CA VAL A 299 -0.53 7.74 -7.81
C VAL A 299 -1.56 7.35 -8.86
N PHE A 300 -1.15 7.47 -10.13
CA PHE A 300 -1.92 7.13 -11.31
C PHE A 300 -1.04 6.26 -12.23
N GLY A 301 -1.63 5.32 -12.99
CA GLY A 301 -0.87 4.29 -13.70
C GLY A 301 0.17 4.83 -14.68
N GLU A 302 -0.25 5.60 -15.68
CA GLU A 302 0.67 6.14 -16.71
C GLU A 302 1.40 7.42 -16.26
N GLY A 303 0.81 8.18 -15.34
CA GLY A 303 1.41 9.41 -14.84
C GLY A 303 2.37 9.22 -13.66
N GLY A 304 2.33 8.04 -13.03
CA GLY A 304 3.00 7.79 -11.76
C GLY A 304 2.48 8.69 -10.65
N ILE A 305 3.39 9.25 -9.83
CA ILE A 305 3.03 10.26 -8.85
C ILE A 305 2.64 11.54 -9.60
N ARG A 306 1.47 12.10 -9.32
CA ARG A 306 1.04 13.41 -9.81
C ARG A 306 0.57 14.30 -8.67
N ARG A 307 0.63 15.61 -8.90
CA ARG A 307 -0.01 16.59 -8.03
C ARG A 307 -1.52 16.52 -8.29
N PHE A 308 -2.27 15.93 -7.35
CA PHE A 308 -3.73 15.85 -7.39
C PHE A 308 -4.29 15.65 -5.98
N ARG A 309 -5.19 16.53 -5.53
CA ARG A 309 -5.84 16.37 -4.21
C ARG A 309 -7.05 15.47 -4.34
N CYS A 310 -6.89 14.18 -4.02
CA CYS A 310 -7.93 13.15 -4.14
C CYS A 310 -9.27 13.50 -3.48
N HIS A 311 -9.30 14.34 -2.44
CA HIS A 311 -10.53 14.76 -1.75
C HIS A 311 -11.13 16.10 -2.24
N HIS A 312 -10.38 16.86 -3.04
CA HIS A 312 -10.81 18.17 -3.54
C HIS A 312 -11.13 18.15 -5.04
N HIS A 313 -10.41 17.31 -5.80
CA HIS A 313 -10.56 17.13 -7.24
C HIS A 313 -10.22 18.43 -7.97
N ASP A 314 -8.93 18.77 -7.96
CA ASP A 314 -8.41 19.97 -8.60
C ASP A 314 -7.43 19.63 -9.73
N LYS A 315 -7.38 20.50 -10.73
CA LYS A 315 -6.48 20.42 -11.88
C LYS A 315 -5.68 21.70 -12.03
N PHE A 316 -4.51 21.61 -12.64
CA PHE A 316 -3.73 22.80 -12.98
C PHE A 316 -4.42 23.54 -14.14
N ASN A 317 -4.61 24.85 -13.98
CA ASN A 317 -5.06 25.73 -15.04
C ASN A 317 -3.85 26.56 -15.55
N PRO A 318 -3.35 26.31 -16.77
CA PRO A 318 -2.21 27.03 -17.32
C PRO A 318 -2.43 28.53 -17.49
N ALA A 319 -3.68 28.95 -17.73
CA ALA A 319 -4.01 30.36 -17.95
C ALA A 319 -3.89 31.18 -16.65
N THR A 320 -4.38 30.63 -15.53
CA THR A 320 -4.31 31.28 -14.21
C THR A 320 -3.07 30.91 -13.41
N LYS A 321 -2.29 29.91 -13.89
CA LYS A 321 -1.15 29.31 -13.19
C LYS A 321 -1.49 28.85 -11.77
N ALA A 322 -2.72 28.42 -11.58
CA ALA A 322 -3.24 27.99 -10.29
C ALA A 322 -3.86 26.60 -10.39
N TYR A 323 -3.93 25.92 -9.25
CA TYR A 323 -4.70 24.69 -9.13
C TYR A 323 -6.13 25.02 -8.73
N GLU A 324 -7.05 24.72 -9.63
CA GLU A 324 -8.47 25.06 -9.50
C GLU A 324 -9.29 23.79 -9.40
N LEU A 325 -10.41 23.87 -8.68
CA LEU A 325 -11.35 22.76 -8.61
C LEU A 325 -11.83 22.43 -10.03
N ILE A 326 -11.88 21.14 -10.37
CA ILE A 326 -12.48 20.71 -11.62
C ILE A 326 -13.95 21.15 -11.59
N ASP A 327 -14.36 21.89 -12.62
CA ASP A 327 -15.75 22.30 -12.74
C ASP A 327 -16.61 21.08 -13.09
N ILE A 328 -17.56 20.81 -12.20
CA ILE A 328 -18.53 19.72 -12.33
C ILE A 328 -19.95 20.25 -12.11
N SER A 329 -20.14 21.58 -12.20
CA SER A 329 -21.41 22.24 -11.94
C SER A 329 -22.45 21.90 -13.00
N GLU A 330 -22.03 21.79 -14.26
CA GLU A 330 -22.89 21.46 -15.40
C GLU A 330 -23.41 20.02 -15.31
N PRO A 331 -24.75 19.82 -15.21
CA PRO A 331 -25.35 18.49 -15.25
C PRO A 331 -25.17 17.79 -16.60
N ASN A 332 -25.09 16.45 -16.58
CA ASN A 332 -24.94 15.60 -17.76
C ASN A 332 -23.65 15.84 -18.58
N SER A 333 -22.71 16.62 -18.04
CA SER A 333 -21.39 16.80 -18.63
C SER A 333 -20.52 15.55 -18.41
N CYS A 334 -19.56 15.32 -19.30
CA CYS A 334 -18.53 14.29 -19.12
C CYS A 334 -17.40 14.79 -18.20
N TRP A 335 -17.74 15.38 -17.05
CA TRP A 335 -16.81 16.04 -16.11
C TRP A 335 -15.64 15.17 -15.68
N TRP A 336 -15.82 13.85 -15.65
CA TRP A 336 -14.77 12.90 -15.29
C TRP A 336 -13.63 12.82 -16.32
N LYS A 337 -13.81 13.34 -17.53
CA LYS A 337 -12.73 13.43 -18.53
C LYS A 337 -11.62 14.39 -18.11
N ASP A 338 -11.90 15.31 -17.21
CA ASP A 338 -10.91 16.23 -16.65
C ASP A 338 -10.04 15.60 -15.54
N TYR A 339 -10.35 14.37 -15.12
CA TYR A 339 -9.61 13.69 -14.07
C TYR A 339 -8.36 13.03 -14.66
N PRO A 340 -7.25 12.95 -13.91
CA PRO A 340 -6.10 12.16 -14.35
C PRO A 340 -6.51 10.70 -14.51
N ILE A 341 -6.05 10.06 -15.59
CA ILE A 341 -6.32 8.66 -15.87
C ILE A 341 -5.72 7.79 -14.75
N PHE A 342 -6.57 7.08 -14.01
CA PHE A 342 -6.09 6.21 -12.93
C PHE A 342 -5.43 4.94 -13.46
N GLU A 343 -6.07 4.24 -14.40
CA GLU A 343 -5.50 3.06 -15.04
C GLU A 343 -6.21 2.82 -16.38
N LYS A 344 -5.45 2.39 -17.39
CA LYS A 344 -5.99 1.83 -18.64
C LYS A 344 -5.91 0.31 -18.56
N VAL A 345 -6.98 -0.36 -18.97
CA VAL A 345 -7.11 -1.81 -18.85
C VAL A 345 -7.66 -2.36 -20.15
N SER A 346 -7.01 -3.38 -20.72
CA SER A 346 -7.56 -4.05 -21.91
C SER A 346 -8.83 -4.83 -21.56
N LYS A 347 -9.65 -5.14 -22.57
CA LYS A 347 -10.86 -5.94 -22.37
C LYS A 347 -10.53 -7.32 -21.77
N GLU A 348 -9.45 -7.95 -22.23
CA GLU A 348 -8.99 -9.26 -21.78
C GLU A 348 -8.59 -9.23 -20.31
N GLU A 349 -7.84 -8.22 -19.90
CA GLU A 349 -7.46 -8.02 -18.51
C GLU A 349 -8.68 -7.73 -17.64
N LEU A 350 -9.64 -6.93 -18.12
CA LEU A 350 -10.88 -6.65 -17.39
C LEU A 350 -11.71 -7.92 -17.16
N VAL A 351 -11.88 -8.74 -18.20
CA VAL A 351 -12.57 -10.04 -18.13
C VAL A 351 -11.82 -11.01 -17.22
N ARG A 352 -10.49 -11.02 -17.25
CA ARG A 352 -9.68 -11.82 -16.32
C ARG A 352 -9.91 -11.41 -14.87
N ARG A 353 -9.97 -10.10 -14.58
CA ARG A 353 -10.25 -9.57 -13.23
C ARG A 353 -11.67 -9.90 -12.76
N TYR A 354 -12.63 -9.86 -13.67
CA TYR A 354 -14.05 -10.04 -13.42
C TYR A 354 -14.67 -11.00 -14.45
N PRO A 355 -14.47 -12.32 -14.28
CA PRO A 355 -14.92 -13.32 -15.27
C PRO A 355 -16.44 -13.42 -15.40
N HIS A 356 -17.17 -12.97 -14.37
CA HIS A 356 -18.63 -12.92 -14.36
C HIS A 356 -19.11 -11.52 -14.06
N MET A 357 -20.26 -11.15 -14.63
CA MET A 357 -20.96 -9.92 -14.32
C MET A 357 -22.47 -10.16 -14.24
N ILE A 358 -23.17 -9.25 -13.56
CA ILE A 358 -24.63 -9.21 -13.51
C ILE A 358 -25.11 -8.34 -14.67
N ASN A 359 -25.99 -8.87 -15.53
CA ASN A 359 -26.57 -8.14 -16.66
C ASN A 359 -27.78 -7.29 -16.24
N ALA A 360 -28.45 -6.65 -17.21
CA ALA A 360 -29.58 -5.76 -16.97
C ALA A 360 -30.81 -6.47 -16.35
N GLU A 361 -30.95 -7.78 -16.60
CA GLU A 361 -32.01 -8.64 -16.06
C GLU A 361 -31.68 -9.18 -14.67
N GLY A 362 -30.48 -8.90 -14.15
CA GLY A 362 -30.04 -9.37 -12.83
C GLY A 362 -29.52 -10.81 -12.82
N ILE A 363 -29.19 -11.34 -13.99
CA ILE A 363 -28.64 -12.69 -14.21
C ILE A 363 -27.12 -12.60 -14.24
N VAL A 364 -26.46 -13.58 -13.60
CA VAL A 364 -25.01 -13.73 -13.66
C VAL A 364 -24.64 -14.35 -15.00
N VAL A 365 -23.82 -13.65 -15.78
CA VAL A 365 -23.36 -14.07 -17.10
C VAL A 365 -21.84 -14.02 -17.19
N GLU A 366 -21.25 -14.76 -18.12
CA GLU A 366 -19.81 -14.68 -18.41
C GLU A 366 -19.46 -13.37 -19.08
N ALA A 367 -18.50 -12.64 -18.51
CA ALA A 367 -18.10 -11.32 -19.00
C ALA A 367 -17.47 -11.40 -20.40
N ALA A 368 -16.70 -12.46 -20.69
CA ALA A 368 -16.05 -12.67 -21.98
C ALA A 368 -17.01 -12.59 -23.18
N GLN A 369 -18.21 -13.17 -23.01
CA GLN A 369 -19.23 -13.27 -24.06
C GLN A 369 -20.23 -12.11 -24.05
N ASN A 370 -20.41 -11.46 -22.90
CA ASN A 370 -21.50 -10.50 -22.70
C ASN A 370 -21.05 -9.04 -22.57
N LEU A 371 -19.76 -8.78 -22.36
CA LEU A 371 -19.22 -7.41 -22.36
C LEU A 371 -19.07 -6.94 -23.81
N LYS A 372 -20.14 -6.38 -24.35
CA LYS A 372 -20.21 -5.83 -25.71
C LYS A 372 -19.43 -4.52 -25.84
N GLU A 373 -19.13 -4.13 -27.08
CA GLU A 373 -18.52 -2.83 -27.37
C GLU A 373 -19.40 -1.69 -26.84
N GLY A 374 -18.76 -0.66 -26.27
CA GLY A 374 -19.46 0.49 -25.67
C GLY A 374 -20.16 0.22 -24.33
N MET A 375 -20.19 -1.03 -23.84
CA MET A 375 -20.75 -1.35 -22.53
C MET A 375 -19.79 -0.97 -21.41
N TRP A 376 -20.30 -0.32 -20.37
CA TRP A 376 -19.54 0.01 -19.18
C TRP A 376 -19.54 -1.16 -18.20
N MET A 377 -18.54 -1.23 -17.33
CA MET A 377 -18.54 -2.17 -16.21
C MET A 377 -18.41 -1.43 -14.89
N VAL A 378 -19.39 -1.60 -14.00
CA VAL A 378 -19.42 -1.01 -12.66
C VAL A 378 -19.16 -2.10 -11.64
N ILE A 379 -18.23 -1.89 -10.72
CA ILE A 379 -17.86 -2.87 -9.71
C ILE A 379 -18.20 -2.35 -8.32
N GLU A 380 -19.05 -3.09 -7.60
CA GLU A 380 -19.22 -2.92 -6.16
C GLU A 380 -18.04 -3.57 -5.45
N LYS A 381 -17.26 -2.78 -4.70
CA LYS A 381 -16.01 -3.23 -4.08
C LYS A 381 -16.07 -3.20 -2.57
N ALA A 382 -15.34 -4.12 -1.94
CA ALA A 382 -14.97 -4.03 -0.54
C ALA A 382 -13.55 -4.54 -0.32
N SER A 383 -12.90 -4.02 0.72
CA SER A 383 -11.62 -4.53 1.22
C SER A 383 -11.72 -4.85 2.71
N THR A 384 -11.00 -5.87 3.18
CA THR A 384 -10.92 -6.26 4.59
C THR A 384 -9.53 -6.79 4.95
N GLU A 385 -9.02 -6.48 6.14
CA GLU A 385 -7.76 -7.03 6.67
C GLU A 385 -7.92 -8.43 7.30
N SER A 386 -9.15 -8.87 7.55
CA SER A 386 -9.44 -10.13 8.23
C SER A 386 -10.60 -10.89 7.57
N ASP A 387 -10.70 -12.17 7.89
CA ASP A 387 -11.83 -13.01 7.48
C ASP A 387 -13.09 -12.78 8.34
N GLY A 388 -12.97 -11.99 9.42
CA GLY A 388 -14.06 -11.71 10.34
C GLY A 388 -14.97 -10.60 9.85
N LEU A 389 -16.10 -10.45 10.54
CA LEU A 389 -16.99 -9.29 10.39
C LEU A 389 -16.56 -8.20 11.38
N ASP A 390 -15.29 -7.78 11.24
CA ASP A 390 -14.69 -6.72 12.05
C ASP A 390 -15.35 -5.38 11.74
N LEU A 391 -15.57 -4.56 12.78
CA LEU A 391 -16.09 -3.20 12.60
C LEU A 391 -15.02 -2.26 12.03
N ASP A 392 -13.75 -2.51 12.30
CA ASP A 392 -12.66 -1.71 11.76
C ASP A 392 -11.95 -2.43 10.60
N ALA A 393 -10.98 -1.74 9.99
CA ALA A 393 -10.10 -2.30 8.95
C ALA A 393 -10.81 -2.86 7.69
N SER A 394 -12.00 -2.34 7.37
CA SER A 394 -12.69 -2.60 6.12
C SER A 394 -13.13 -1.31 5.43
N HIS A 395 -13.28 -1.34 4.10
CA HIS A 395 -13.69 -0.19 3.31
C HIS A 395 -14.48 -0.63 2.07
N GLY A 396 -15.54 0.09 1.71
CA GLY A 396 -16.35 -0.14 0.52
C GLY A 396 -16.21 1.02 -0.47
N TYR A 397 -16.18 0.75 -1.76
CA TYR A 397 -15.96 1.74 -2.81
C TYR A 397 -16.54 1.25 -4.15
N LEU A 398 -16.46 2.07 -5.20
CA LEU A 398 -16.92 1.74 -6.54
C LEU A 398 -15.77 1.86 -7.54
N ASP A 399 -15.64 0.89 -8.44
CA ASP A 399 -14.84 1.03 -9.66
C ASP A 399 -15.76 1.20 -10.85
N ILE A 400 -15.44 2.12 -11.75
CA ILE A 400 -16.19 2.34 -12.99
C ILE A 400 -15.22 2.22 -14.16
N TYR A 401 -15.45 1.23 -15.01
CA TYR A 401 -14.68 1.01 -16.24
C TYR A 401 -15.45 1.59 -17.42
N ILE A 402 -14.82 2.57 -18.08
CA ILE A 402 -15.40 3.32 -19.19
C ILE A 402 -14.74 2.87 -20.50
N PRO A 403 -15.50 2.29 -21.46
CA PRO A 403 -14.94 1.82 -22.72
C PRO A 403 -14.41 3.00 -23.54
N GLN A 404 -13.30 2.76 -24.24
CA GLN A 404 -12.64 3.70 -25.13
C GLN A 404 -12.73 3.23 -26.59
N PRO A 405 -12.62 4.12 -27.59
CA PRO A 405 -12.67 3.75 -29.00
C PRO A 405 -11.57 2.77 -29.44
N ASN A 406 -10.46 2.71 -28.72
CA ASN A 406 -9.35 1.78 -28.99
C ASN A 406 -9.57 0.37 -28.38
N GLY A 407 -10.74 0.09 -27.79
CA GLY A 407 -11.07 -1.18 -27.15
C GLY A 407 -10.58 -1.32 -25.71
N GLU A 408 -9.84 -0.35 -25.18
CA GLU A 408 -9.44 -0.32 -23.76
C GLU A 408 -10.54 0.25 -22.87
N TYR A 409 -10.34 0.15 -21.56
CA TYR A 409 -11.20 0.71 -20.54
C TYR A 409 -10.40 1.64 -19.61
N LEU A 410 -10.97 2.81 -19.31
CA LEU A 410 -10.46 3.67 -18.24
C LEU A 410 -11.11 3.29 -16.92
N LEU A 411 -10.29 3.00 -15.91
CA LEU A 411 -10.76 2.77 -14.56
C LEU A 411 -10.89 4.11 -13.81
N LEU A 412 -12.06 4.37 -13.23
CA LEU A 412 -12.31 5.49 -12.35
C LEU A 412 -12.79 4.97 -10.98
N PRO A 413 -11.93 4.96 -9.94
CA PRO A 413 -12.30 4.48 -8.61
C PRO A 413 -12.76 5.63 -7.70
N PHE A 414 -13.91 5.45 -7.08
CA PHE A 414 -14.52 6.42 -6.16
C PHE A 414 -14.85 5.80 -4.81
N GLY A 415 -14.46 6.49 -3.74
CA GLY A 415 -14.73 6.07 -2.36
C GLY A 415 -15.17 7.22 -1.48
N LYS A 416 -16.09 6.96 -0.56
CA LYS A 416 -16.50 7.96 0.44
C LYS A 416 -15.64 7.82 1.70
N PHE A 417 -15.06 8.92 2.15
CA PHE A 417 -14.18 8.96 3.32
C PHE A 417 -14.67 9.98 4.34
N ALA A 418 -14.31 9.76 5.61
CA ALA A 418 -14.36 10.84 6.58
C ALA A 418 -13.25 11.84 6.27
N GLU A 419 -13.53 13.14 6.43
CA GLU A 419 -12.56 14.21 6.15
C GLU A 419 -11.31 14.13 7.04
N ARG A 420 -11.47 13.62 8.26
CA ARG A 420 -10.37 13.38 9.21
C ARG A 420 -10.47 11.98 9.77
N PHE A 421 -9.35 11.26 9.75
CA PHE A 421 -9.25 9.94 10.36
C PHE A 421 -8.94 10.02 11.86
N PRO A 422 -9.41 9.05 12.65
CA PRO A 422 -9.14 9.02 14.07
C PRO A 422 -7.68 8.67 14.39
N LYS A 423 -7.08 9.39 15.34
CA LYS A 423 -5.77 9.05 15.93
C LYS A 423 -5.94 8.40 17.30
N GLY A 424 -5.13 7.38 17.59
CA GLY A 424 -5.14 6.67 18.86
C GLY A 424 -6.40 5.84 19.15
N LEU A 425 -6.43 5.17 20.31
CA LEU A 425 -7.50 4.25 20.67
C LEU A 425 -8.84 4.96 20.93
N LEU A 426 -8.83 6.04 21.71
CA LEU A 426 -10.03 6.83 22.03
C LEU A 426 -10.61 7.52 20.80
N GLY A 427 -9.75 8.02 19.89
CA GLY A 427 -10.17 8.56 18.61
C GLY A 427 -10.92 7.51 17.77
N LYS A 428 -10.39 6.28 17.69
CA LYS A 428 -11.05 5.19 16.94
C LYS A 428 -12.42 4.84 17.52
N LEU A 429 -12.55 4.77 18.85
CA LEU A 429 -13.84 4.55 19.49
C LEU A 429 -14.83 5.69 19.20
N GLY A 430 -14.37 6.94 19.31
CA GLY A 430 -15.16 8.12 18.96
C GLY A 430 -15.59 8.14 17.48
N PHE A 431 -14.76 7.58 16.59
CA PHE A 431 -15.07 7.48 15.15
C PHE A 431 -16.21 6.51 14.85
N ILE A 432 -16.28 5.38 15.55
CA ILE A 432 -17.32 4.36 15.36
C ILE A 432 -18.71 4.89 15.69
N VAL A 433 -18.82 5.88 16.58
CA VAL A 433 -20.10 6.39 17.09
C VAL A 433 -20.38 7.84 16.71
N GLY A 434 -19.40 8.54 16.15
CA GLY A 434 -19.50 9.95 15.79
C GLY A 434 -20.19 10.21 14.45
N THR A 435 -20.40 11.49 14.18
CA THR A 435 -20.82 12.00 12.86
C THR A 435 -19.78 13.01 12.39
N PHE A 436 -19.18 12.74 11.23
CA PHE A 436 -18.06 13.52 10.70
C PHE A 436 -18.45 14.17 9.38
N LYS A 437 -17.68 15.18 8.96
CA LYS A 437 -17.76 15.65 7.56
C LYS A 437 -17.15 14.56 6.67
N SER A 438 -17.62 14.46 5.45
CA SER A 438 -17.19 13.45 4.49
C SER A 438 -16.76 14.08 3.18
N LYS A 439 -15.90 13.36 2.46
CA LYS A 439 -15.45 13.68 1.11
C LYS A 439 -15.64 12.47 0.22
N ILE A 440 -15.82 12.72 -1.07
CA ILE A 440 -15.71 11.68 -2.09
C ILE A 440 -14.28 11.76 -2.63
N SER A 441 -13.55 10.66 -2.52
CA SER A 441 -12.20 10.53 -3.02
C SER A 441 -12.21 9.94 -4.43
N PHE A 442 -11.31 10.43 -5.28
CA PHE A 442 -10.95 9.78 -6.54
C PHE A 442 -9.54 9.20 -6.44
N GLY A 443 -9.33 7.97 -6.91
CA GLY A 443 -8.08 7.25 -6.69
C GLY A 443 -8.03 6.57 -5.33
N ASP A 444 -9.07 5.80 -4.97
CA ASP A 444 -9.17 5.14 -3.67
C ASP A 444 -7.92 4.29 -3.34
N GLU A 445 -7.27 4.58 -2.21
CA GLU A 445 -6.00 3.93 -1.85
C GLU A 445 -6.16 2.43 -1.52
N ASN A 446 -7.37 1.93 -1.34
CA ASN A 446 -7.60 0.50 -1.10
C ASN A 446 -7.24 -0.38 -2.30
N HIS A 447 -7.05 0.21 -3.50
CA HIS A 447 -6.51 -0.45 -4.69
C HIS A 447 -5.08 -0.98 -4.52
N CYS A 448 -4.32 -0.43 -3.57
CA CYS A 448 -2.92 -0.79 -3.33
C CYS A 448 -2.70 -1.51 -2.00
N TYR A 449 -3.74 -1.75 -1.21
CA TYR A 449 -3.63 -2.45 0.08
C TYR A 449 -3.69 -3.98 -0.08
N PHE A 450 -2.59 -4.58 -0.54
CA PHE A 450 -2.50 -6.03 -0.76
C PHE A 450 -2.46 -6.89 0.51
N ARG A 451 -2.30 -6.27 1.67
CA ARG A 451 -2.57 -6.91 2.96
C ARG A 451 -4.07 -7.13 3.23
N ARG A 452 -4.95 -6.54 2.42
CA ARG A 452 -6.40 -6.71 2.48
C ARG A 452 -6.86 -7.67 1.39
N GLN A 453 -7.80 -8.54 1.74
CA GLN A 453 -8.57 -9.27 0.75
C GLN A 453 -9.58 -8.30 0.13
N GLN A 454 -9.69 -8.32 -1.20
CA GLN A 454 -10.65 -7.56 -1.97
C GLN A 454 -11.84 -8.46 -2.32
N ALA A 455 -13.05 -7.90 -2.26
CA ALA A 455 -14.28 -8.50 -2.74
C ALA A 455 -14.88 -7.60 -3.82
N ALA A 456 -15.45 -8.21 -4.85
CA ALA A 456 -15.98 -7.50 -5.99
C ALA A 456 -17.23 -8.19 -6.55
N VAL A 457 -18.23 -7.39 -6.91
CA VAL A 457 -19.39 -7.81 -7.71
C VAL A 457 -19.47 -6.89 -8.92
N ALA A 458 -19.39 -7.46 -10.12
CA ALA A 458 -19.39 -6.72 -11.36
C ALA A 458 -20.81 -6.61 -11.95
N TYR A 459 -21.13 -5.46 -12.50
CA TYR A 459 -22.39 -5.15 -13.18
C TYR A 459 -22.07 -4.63 -14.57
N GLY A 460 -22.63 -5.26 -15.60
CA GLY A 460 -22.64 -4.70 -16.94
C GLY A 460 -23.65 -3.56 -16.99
N ALA A 461 -23.24 -2.40 -17.52
CA ALA A 461 -24.09 -1.22 -17.61
C ALA A 461 -24.08 -0.64 -19.03
N GLU A 462 -25.27 -0.39 -19.56
CA GLU A 462 -25.41 0.49 -20.73
C GLU A 462 -25.00 1.91 -20.38
N GLU A 463 -24.55 2.66 -21.38
CA GLU A 463 -24.01 4.01 -21.20
C GLU A 463 -24.97 4.94 -20.46
N ALA A 464 -26.27 4.91 -20.77
CA ALA A 464 -27.27 5.75 -20.11
C ALA A 464 -27.35 5.50 -18.59
N LYS A 465 -27.38 4.23 -18.17
CA LYS A 465 -27.37 3.87 -16.74
C LYS A 465 -26.04 4.24 -16.09
N ALA A 466 -24.93 4.00 -16.78
CA ALA A 466 -23.62 4.34 -16.24
C ALA A 466 -23.43 5.86 -16.07
N LYS A 467 -23.91 6.67 -17.02
CA LYS A 467 -23.95 8.13 -16.91
C LYS A 467 -24.85 8.60 -15.78
N ALA A 468 -25.99 7.96 -15.55
CA ALA A 468 -26.85 8.26 -14.39
C ALA A 468 -26.12 8.00 -13.05
N LEU A 469 -25.29 6.95 -12.96
CA LEU A 469 -24.43 6.74 -11.80
C LEU A 469 -23.38 7.85 -11.67
N MET A 470 -22.76 8.26 -12.78
CA MET A 470 -21.79 9.36 -12.77
C MET A 470 -22.44 10.68 -12.30
N GLU A 471 -23.68 10.97 -12.67
CA GLU A 471 -24.44 12.12 -12.16
C GLU A 471 -24.71 12.00 -10.65
N TRP A 472 -25.03 10.81 -10.15
CA TRP A 472 -25.19 10.59 -8.72
C TRP A 472 -23.89 10.82 -7.94
N ILE A 473 -22.75 10.40 -8.51
CA ILE A 473 -21.41 10.66 -7.96
C ILE A 473 -21.10 12.17 -8.00
N ARG A 474 -21.36 12.84 -9.12
CA ARG A 474 -21.20 14.30 -9.29
C ARG A 474 -21.93 15.07 -8.19
N ASN A 475 -23.21 14.76 -7.99
CA ASN A 475 -24.03 15.36 -6.94
C ASN A 475 -23.45 15.10 -5.54
N SER A 476 -22.94 13.89 -5.28
CA SER A 476 -22.26 13.59 -4.01
C SER A 476 -20.99 14.42 -3.80
N ILE A 477 -20.22 14.68 -4.87
CA ILE A 477 -19.01 15.53 -4.82
C ILE A 477 -19.40 16.99 -4.53
N LEU A 478 -20.43 17.53 -5.21
CA LEU A 478 -20.92 18.89 -4.97
C LEU A 478 -21.35 19.10 -3.52
N VAL A 479 -22.19 18.19 -2.99
CA VAL A 479 -22.62 18.21 -1.58
C VAL A 479 -21.43 18.10 -0.61
N ALA A 480 -20.38 17.35 -0.98
CA ALA A 480 -19.16 17.26 -0.19
C ALA A 480 -18.27 18.52 -0.26
N ARG A 481 -18.25 19.24 -1.39
CA ARG A 481 -17.55 20.52 -1.56
C ARG A 481 -18.17 21.60 -0.67
N GLU A 482 -19.48 21.63 -0.57
CA GLU A 482 -20.22 22.51 0.36
C GLU A 482 -20.08 22.11 1.84
N GLY A 483 -19.50 20.95 2.13
CA GLY A 483 -19.34 20.43 3.49
C GLY A 483 -20.61 19.86 4.11
N ASN A 484 -21.61 19.56 3.28
CA ASN A 484 -22.92 19.04 3.65
C ASN A 484 -22.98 17.50 3.65
N LEU A 485 -21.98 16.81 3.10
CA LEU A 485 -21.89 15.35 3.15
C LEU A 485 -21.34 14.89 4.51
N VAL A 486 -22.04 13.96 5.18
CA VAL A 486 -21.59 13.40 6.47
C VAL A 486 -21.11 11.97 6.36
N PHE A 487 -20.26 11.54 7.30
CA PHE A 487 -19.82 10.17 7.49
C PHE A 487 -20.28 9.67 8.86
N GLN A 488 -21.02 8.56 8.88
CA GLN A 488 -21.41 7.85 10.09
C GLN A 488 -21.05 6.39 9.93
N PHE A 489 -20.09 5.91 10.72
CA PHE A 489 -19.63 4.53 10.64
C PHE A 489 -20.76 3.47 10.59
N PRO A 490 -21.82 3.52 11.43
CA PRO A 490 -22.86 2.50 11.39
C PRO A 490 -23.92 2.72 10.30
N TRP A 491 -24.00 3.89 9.68
CA TRP A 491 -25.08 4.21 8.75
C TRP A 491 -24.52 4.86 7.48
N GLU A 492 -24.35 6.18 7.47
CA GLU A 492 -23.88 6.98 6.32
C GLU A 492 -22.38 6.84 6.02
N ASN A 493 -21.89 5.61 5.85
CA ASN A 493 -20.50 5.31 5.56
C ASN A 493 -20.24 5.00 4.07
N CYS A 494 -19.04 4.50 3.78
CA CYS A 494 -18.58 4.15 2.44
C CYS A 494 -19.40 3.04 1.77
N ALA A 495 -19.69 1.96 2.48
CA ALA A 495 -20.54 0.87 1.99
C ALA A 495 -21.97 1.30 1.71
N GLN A 496 -22.58 2.12 2.60
CA GLN A 496 -23.93 2.63 2.33
C GLN A 496 -23.94 3.53 1.09
N TRP A 497 -22.95 4.42 0.95
CA TRP A 497 -22.84 5.31 -0.19
C TRP A 497 -22.79 4.50 -1.49
N SER A 498 -21.88 3.53 -1.61
CA SER A 498 -21.81 2.63 -2.78
C SER A 498 -23.14 1.94 -3.07
N TYR A 499 -23.77 1.33 -2.05
CA TYR A 499 -25.06 0.67 -2.21
C TYR A 499 -26.17 1.61 -2.67
N VAL A 500 -26.26 2.82 -2.11
CA VAL A 500 -27.30 3.79 -2.46
C VAL A 500 -27.13 4.23 -3.91
N GLY A 501 -25.92 4.59 -4.34
CA GLY A 501 -25.66 5.00 -5.73
C GLY A 501 -26.03 3.92 -6.74
N LEU A 502 -25.61 2.68 -6.47
CA LEU A 502 -26.01 1.54 -7.30
C LEU A 502 -27.53 1.36 -7.30
N LYS A 503 -28.17 1.37 -6.14
CA LYS A 503 -29.62 1.12 -5.99
C LYS A 503 -30.48 2.20 -6.66
N GLU A 504 -30.09 3.49 -6.58
CA GLU A 504 -30.80 4.57 -7.27
C GLU A 504 -30.64 4.46 -8.80
N THR A 505 -29.50 3.96 -9.29
CA THR A 505 -29.21 3.87 -10.72
C THR A 505 -29.81 2.62 -11.38
N PHE A 506 -29.59 1.46 -10.76
CA PHE A 506 -29.88 0.14 -11.33
C PHE A 506 -31.13 -0.52 -10.72
N GLY A 507 -31.81 0.18 -9.80
CA GLY A 507 -33.00 -0.29 -9.12
C GLY A 507 -32.73 -1.39 -8.09
N LYS A 508 -33.68 -1.58 -7.17
CA LYS A 508 -33.60 -2.62 -6.13
C LYS A 508 -34.17 -3.94 -6.64
N LYS A 509 -33.47 -5.07 -6.38
CA LYS A 509 -33.90 -6.42 -6.82
C LYS A 509 -35.34 -6.79 -6.46
N LYS A 510 -35.75 -6.51 -5.21
CA LYS A 510 -37.14 -6.75 -4.74
C LYS A 510 -38.22 -5.90 -5.43
N LYS A 511 -37.82 -4.93 -6.27
CA LYS A 511 -38.71 -4.03 -7.01
C LYS A 511 -38.44 -4.11 -8.53
N GLY A 512 -37.90 -5.23 -9.01
CA GLY A 512 -37.59 -5.44 -10.43
C GLY A 512 -36.28 -4.82 -10.92
N GLY A 513 -35.44 -4.26 -10.04
CA GLY A 513 -34.07 -3.85 -10.39
C GLY A 513 -33.05 -4.99 -10.21
N VAL A 514 -31.75 -4.67 -10.17
CA VAL A 514 -30.69 -5.69 -10.05
C VAL A 514 -29.90 -5.62 -8.74
N ILE A 515 -30.02 -4.53 -7.98
CA ILE A 515 -29.16 -4.29 -6.80
C ILE A 515 -29.72 -4.91 -5.54
N GLU A 516 -28.87 -5.68 -4.87
CA GLU A 516 -29.07 -6.18 -3.53
C GLU A 516 -28.18 -5.42 -2.53
N ASN A 517 -28.55 -5.42 -1.24
CA ASN A 517 -27.72 -4.81 -0.22
C ASN A 517 -26.70 -5.82 0.31
N ASN A 518 -25.50 -5.79 -0.25
CA ASN A 518 -24.43 -6.71 0.10
C ASN A 518 -23.65 -6.35 1.38
N TYR A 519 -23.96 -5.21 1.99
CA TYR A 519 -23.23 -4.72 3.17
C TYR A 519 -24.05 -4.76 4.46
N LYS A 520 -25.37 -4.78 4.36
CA LYS A 520 -26.24 -4.52 5.52
C LYS A 520 -26.42 -5.75 6.39
N ILE A 521 -26.09 -5.59 7.67
CA ILE A 521 -26.10 -6.69 8.64
C ILE A 521 -26.50 -6.18 10.04
N PRO A 522 -27.16 -6.99 10.89
CA PRO A 522 -27.39 -6.61 12.30
C PRO A 522 -26.07 -6.30 13.02
N ILE A 523 -25.96 -5.23 13.80
CA ILE A 523 -24.69 -4.87 14.47
C ILE A 523 -24.18 -5.99 15.39
N LEU A 524 -25.09 -6.74 16.01
CA LEU A 524 -24.69 -7.80 16.89
C LEU A 524 -24.06 -8.95 16.13
N THR A 525 -24.27 -9.21 14.84
CA THR A 525 -23.56 -10.33 14.19
C THR A 525 -22.06 -10.07 14.01
N THR A 526 -21.60 -8.82 14.19
CA THR A 526 -20.19 -8.45 14.05
C THR A 526 -19.28 -9.15 15.09
N THR A 527 -18.00 -9.20 14.76
CA THR A 527 -16.94 -9.80 15.56
C THR A 527 -15.78 -8.82 15.71
N PRO A 528 -15.92 -7.73 16.47
CA PRO A 528 -14.90 -6.66 16.50
C PRO A 528 -13.51 -7.17 16.93
N SER A 529 -12.47 -6.64 16.30
CA SER A 529 -11.07 -6.91 16.62
C SER A 529 -10.66 -6.30 17.98
N ASN A 530 -11.21 -5.11 18.29
CA ASN A 530 -10.98 -4.42 19.55
C ASN A 530 -11.56 -5.20 20.74
N SER A 531 -10.74 -5.49 21.74
CA SER A 531 -11.12 -6.31 22.91
C SER A 531 -12.28 -5.75 23.72
N ILE A 532 -12.37 -4.42 23.87
CA ILE A 532 -13.44 -3.75 24.61
C ILE A 532 -14.76 -3.89 23.83
N LEU A 533 -14.75 -3.53 22.54
CA LEU A 533 -15.94 -3.67 21.69
C LEU A 533 -16.38 -5.13 21.57
N LYS A 534 -15.43 -6.06 21.45
CA LYS A 534 -15.69 -7.49 21.43
C LYS A 534 -16.39 -7.96 22.69
N LYS A 535 -15.93 -7.51 23.88
CA LYS A 535 -16.58 -7.82 25.17
C LYS A 535 -17.99 -7.23 25.21
N LEU A 536 -18.17 -5.98 24.82
CA LEU A 536 -19.49 -5.32 24.80
C LEU A 536 -20.48 -6.02 23.86
N VAL A 537 -20.06 -6.37 22.64
CA VAL A 537 -20.88 -7.13 21.68
C VAL A 537 -21.19 -8.52 22.23
N LYS A 538 -20.22 -9.23 22.81
CA LYS A 538 -20.43 -10.56 23.40
C LYS A 538 -21.40 -10.52 24.58
N THR A 539 -21.23 -9.58 25.51
CA THR A 539 -22.14 -9.39 26.66
C THR A 539 -23.54 -9.03 26.18
N THR A 540 -23.66 -8.15 25.20
CA THR A 540 -24.96 -7.79 24.63
C THR A 540 -25.61 -9.00 23.96
N LYS A 541 -24.88 -9.78 23.16
CA LYS A 541 -25.39 -11.04 22.55
C LYS A 541 -25.90 -12.04 23.57
N ALA A 542 -25.22 -12.17 24.72
CA ALA A 542 -25.59 -13.09 25.78
C ALA A 542 -26.86 -12.66 26.54
N SER A 543 -27.25 -11.38 26.43
CA SER A 543 -28.49 -10.89 27.04
C SER A 543 -29.75 -11.38 26.30
N PRO A 544 -30.90 -11.48 26.98
CA PRO A 544 -32.19 -11.78 26.35
C PRO A 544 -32.47 -10.87 25.15
N ARG A 545 -33.02 -11.44 24.06
CA ARG A 545 -33.27 -10.72 22.79
C ARG A 545 -34.04 -9.40 22.97
N ARG A 546 -34.93 -9.30 23.97
CA ARG A 546 -35.68 -8.08 24.29
C ARG A 546 -34.80 -6.95 24.87
N LEU A 547 -33.71 -7.28 25.55
CA LEU A 547 -32.78 -6.32 26.17
C LEU A 547 -31.65 -5.90 25.22
N GLN A 548 -31.30 -6.73 24.23
CA GLN A 548 -30.25 -6.44 23.26
C GLN A 548 -30.37 -5.05 22.61
N PRO A 549 -31.57 -4.58 22.20
CA PRO A 549 -31.69 -3.27 21.62
C PRO A 549 -31.43 -2.13 22.59
N ILE A 550 -31.87 -2.29 23.84
CA ILE A 550 -31.71 -1.31 24.92
C ILE A 550 -30.24 -1.18 25.27
N MET A 551 -29.56 -2.32 25.51
CA MET A 551 -28.14 -2.36 25.82
C MET A 551 -27.28 -1.75 24.70
N THR A 552 -27.56 -2.11 23.44
CA THR A 552 -26.88 -1.53 22.28
C THR A 552 -27.02 0.00 22.28
N LYS A 553 -28.22 0.53 22.53
CA LYS A 553 -28.46 1.99 22.60
C LYS A 553 -27.68 2.65 23.73
N ILE A 554 -27.71 2.06 24.93
CA ILE A 554 -26.97 2.58 26.10
C ILE A 554 -25.48 2.66 25.78
N ILE A 555 -24.91 1.57 25.26
CA ILE A 555 -23.49 1.50 24.85
C ILE A 555 -23.17 2.66 23.89
N LEU A 556 -23.92 2.79 22.80
CA LEU A 556 -23.70 3.85 21.81
C LEU A 556 -23.81 5.26 22.42
N LEU A 557 -24.78 5.49 23.31
CA LEU A 557 -24.94 6.77 23.98
C LEU A 557 -23.74 7.09 24.86
N CYS A 558 -23.28 6.12 25.67
CA CYS A 558 -22.10 6.28 26.52
C CYS A 558 -20.82 6.62 25.72
N PHE A 559 -20.70 6.10 24.50
CA PHE A 559 -19.56 6.41 23.63
C PHE A 559 -19.72 7.72 22.81
N GLY A 560 -20.88 8.40 22.89
CA GLY A 560 -21.06 9.72 22.27
C GLY A 560 -21.84 9.73 20.96
N SER A 561 -22.68 8.73 20.70
CA SER A 561 -23.55 8.69 19.50
C SER A 561 -24.55 9.86 19.38
N PHE A 562 -24.77 10.59 20.48
CA PHE A 562 -25.61 11.78 20.53
C PHE A 562 -24.94 13.02 19.93
N ARG A 563 -23.63 13.00 19.67
CA ARG A 563 -22.91 14.13 19.07
C ARG A 563 -23.52 14.48 17.71
N LYS A 564 -23.89 15.75 17.54
CA LYS A 564 -24.67 16.27 16.42
C LYS A 564 -23.77 16.99 15.43
N LYS A 565 -24.18 17.00 14.16
CA LYS A 565 -23.63 17.87 13.13
C LYS A 565 -24.77 18.41 12.28
N THR A 566 -24.77 19.71 12.02
CA THR A 566 -25.75 20.35 11.14
C THR A 566 -25.18 20.39 9.72
N VAL A 567 -26.00 20.00 8.75
CA VAL A 567 -25.71 20.06 7.31
C VAL A 567 -26.95 20.53 6.58
N MET A 568 -26.80 21.05 5.36
CA MET A 568 -27.93 21.38 4.51
C MET A 568 -28.34 20.15 3.70
N GLU A 569 -29.60 19.73 3.82
CA GLU A 569 -30.20 18.70 2.95
C GLU A 569 -31.37 19.32 2.21
N ASN A 570 -31.33 19.34 0.87
CA ASN A 570 -32.35 19.96 0.03
C ASN A 570 -32.68 21.42 0.45
N GLY A 571 -31.66 22.21 0.76
CA GLY A 571 -31.81 23.60 1.20
C GLY A 571 -32.28 23.77 2.66
N VAL A 572 -32.51 22.69 3.42
CA VAL A 572 -32.99 22.75 4.80
C VAL A 572 -31.88 22.35 5.79
N PRO A 573 -31.61 23.16 6.84
CA PRO A 573 -30.69 22.78 7.91
C PRO A 573 -31.18 21.52 8.64
N THR A 574 -30.41 20.43 8.52
CA THR A 574 -30.72 19.13 9.08
C THR A 574 -29.66 18.69 10.08
N VAL A 575 -30.10 18.31 11.28
CA VAL A 575 -29.21 17.84 12.35
C VAL A 575 -29.01 16.32 12.25
N LYS A 576 -27.80 15.91 11.88
CA LYS A 576 -27.35 14.52 11.80
C LYS A 576 -26.69 14.08 13.11
N SER A 577 -27.02 12.87 13.55
CA SER A 577 -26.30 12.13 14.61
C SER A 577 -26.57 10.65 14.43
N VAL A 578 -25.73 9.78 15.01
CA VAL A 578 -25.98 8.34 14.96
C VAL A 578 -27.31 7.99 15.65
N THR A 579 -27.68 8.72 16.72
CA THR A 579 -28.97 8.58 17.41
C THR A 579 -30.18 9.04 16.61
N LYS A 580 -30.01 9.86 15.57
CA LYS A 580 -31.10 10.27 14.66
C LYS A 580 -31.12 9.49 13.35
N SER A 581 -30.10 8.67 13.09
CA SER A 581 -29.98 7.86 11.87
C SER A 581 -30.91 6.64 11.85
N GLY A 582 -31.04 6.00 10.69
CA GLY A 582 -31.81 4.76 10.54
C GLY A 582 -31.28 3.58 11.38
N PHE A 583 -30.04 3.68 11.86
CA PHE A 583 -29.45 2.70 12.78
C PHE A 583 -30.20 2.61 14.11
N ARG A 584 -30.71 3.73 14.67
CA ARG A 584 -31.44 3.71 15.96
C ARG A 584 -32.64 2.77 15.95
N LYS A 585 -33.38 2.72 14.84
CA LYS A 585 -34.58 1.89 14.69
C LYS A 585 -34.24 0.46 14.30
N LYS A 586 -33.31 0.28 13.36
CA LYS A 586 -33.05 -1.02 12.72
C LYS A 586 -31.96 -1.83 13.40
N GLN A 587 -31.03 -1.18 14.09
CA GLN A 587 -29.81 -1.81 14.64
C GLN A 587 -29.00 -2.60 13.62
N HIS A 588 -29.05 -2.17 12.37
CA HIS A 588 -28.26 -2.71 11.27
C HIS A 588 -27.20 -1.69 10.87
N ILE A 589 -26.02 -2.19 10.53
CA ILE A 589 -24.93 -1.39 9.98
C ILE A 589 -24.68 -1.77 8.52
N TYR A 590 -23.99 -0.90 7.79
CA TYR A 590 -23.44 -1.23 6.48
C TYR A 590 -21.97 -1.60 6.66
N LEU A 591 -21.64 -2.89 6.62
CA LEU A 591 -20.29 -3.37 6.86
C LEU A 591 -19.66 -3.84 5.54
N PRO A 592 -18.58 -3.22 5.04
CA PRO A 592 -17.93 -3.65 3.80
C PRO A 592 -17.54 -5.15 3.81
N GLY A 593 -16.99 -5.65 4.93
CA GLY A 593 -16.61 -7.06 5.07
C GLY A 593 -17.75 -8.07 4.94
N TYR A 594 -19.03 -7.62 5.00
CA TYR A 594 -20.15 -8.53 4.76
C TYR A 594 -20.24 -8.96 3.29
N LEU A 595 -19.78 -8.13 2.34
CA LEU A 595 -19.71 -8.52 0.93
C LEU A 595 -18.79 -9.75 0.75
N HIS A 596 -17.61 -9.75 1.41
CA HIS A 596 -16.72 -10.92 1.42
C HIS A 596 -17.42 -12.16 1.96
N HIS A 597 -18.13 -12.02 3.08
CA HIS A 597 -18.85 -13.13 3.70
C HIS A 597 -19.90 -13.72 2.76
N ARG A 598 -20.69 -12.87 2.09
CA ARG A 598 -21.71 -13.31 1.12
C ARG A 598 -21.12 -14.04 -0.08
N ILE A 599 -20.00 -13.56 -0.63
CA ILE A 599 -19.29 -14.25 -1.73
C ILE A 599 -18.72 -15.58 -1.24
N LYS A 600 -18.09 -15.62 -0.06
CA LYS A 600 -17.55 -16.87 0.53
C LYS A 600 -18.63 -17.93 0.73
N GLN A 601 -19.85 -17.52 1.07
CA GLN A 601 -21.00 -18.41 1.26
C GLN A 601 -21.75 -18.75 -0.04
N GLY A 602 -21.30 -18.25 -1.20
CA GLY A 602 -22.00 -18.46 -2.47
C GLY A 602 -23.36 -17.77 -2.56
N ILE A 603 -23.67 -16.85 -1.66
CA ILE A 603 -24.95 -16.11 -1.65
C ILE A 603 -24.99 -15.09 -2.79
N VAL A 604 -23.84 -14.49 -3.12
CA VAL A 604 -23.70 -13.60 -4.27
C VAL A 604 -22.53 -14.08 -5.13
N SER A 605 -22.70 -14.07 -6.44
CA SER A 605 -21.60 -14.34 -7.36
C SER A 605 -20.67 -13.12 -7.39
N GLY A 606 -19.38 -13.35 -7.15
CA GLY A 606 -18.38 -12.30 -7.08
C GLY A 606 -16.98 -12.86 -6.96
N VAL A 607 -16.00 -11.97 -7.01
CA VAL A 607 -14.57 -12.31 -7.00
C VAL A 607 -13.96 -11.95 -5.64
N LEU A 608 -13.16 -12.85 -5.08
CA LEU A 608 -12.27 -12.56 -3.97
C LEU A 608 -10.82 -12.62 -4.44
N SER A 609 -10.02 -11.61 -4.11
CA SER A 609 -8.60 -11.55 -4.49
C SER A 609 -7.72 -11.00 -3.37
N VAL A 610 -6.43 -11.36 -3.40
CA VAL A 610 -5.38 -10.80 -2.54
C VAL A 610 -4.21 -10.41 -3.43
N GLY A 611 -3.71 -9.18 -3.29
CA GLY A 611 -2.72 -8.65 -4.22
C GLY A 611 -3.35 -7.96 -5.44
N PRO A 612 -2.54 -7.50 -6.41
CA PRO A 612 -3.05 -7.14 -7.73
C PRO A 612 -3.68 -8.40 -8.35
N PHE A 613 -4.84 -8.22 -9.00
CA PHE A 613 -5.74 -9.28 -9.44
C PHE A 613 -5.00 -10.50 -10.04
N GLN A 614 -5.20 -11.68 -9.43
CA GLN A 614 -4.51 -12.95 -9.72
C GLN A 614 -4.97 -13.60 -11.02
#